data_AF-A0A368HKA7-F1
#
_entry.id   AF-A0A368HKA7-F1
#
_cell.length_a   1.000
_cell.length_b   1.000
_cell.length_c   1.000
_cell.angle_alpha   90.00
_cell.angle_beta   90.00
_cell.angle_gamma   90.00
#
_symmetry.space_group_name_H-M   'P 1'
#
loop_
_entity.id
_entity.type
_entity.pdbx_description
1 polymer ?
#
loop_
_entity_poly.entity_id
_entity_poly.type
_entity_poly.pdbx_seq_one_letter_code
_entity_poly.pdbx_strand_id
1 'polypeptide(L)'
;MMDKMAIDRYFAATPAIAMLCSQNGWPDNDSLTVEILEQDEGSALCGVAFEEILVEGAGCVAGRIPCWGRFRVQWDAAGQITHATRVI
;
A
#
# COMPACT_ATOMS: atom_id res chain seq x y z
N MET A 1 -0.19 18.26 -9.23
CA MET A 1 0.58 17.39 -8.33
C MET A 1 -0.38 16.86 -7.27
N MET A 2 -0.36 15.55 -6.99
CA MET A 2 -1.27 14.92 -6.02
C MET A 2 -0.73 15.10 -4.60
N ASP A 3 -1.63 15.30 -3.64
CA ASP A 3 -1.28 15.40 -2.22
C ASP A 3 -0.81 14.03 -1.67
N LYS A 4 0.33 14.01 -0.98
CA LYS A 4 0.84 12.82 -0.29
C LYS A 4 -0.21 12.23 0.67
N MET A 5 -0.95 13.05 1.40
CA MET A 5 -2.00 12.58 2.31
C MET A 5 -3.11 11.80 1.59
N ALA A 6 -3.42 12.16 0.34
CA ALA A 6 -4.41 11.44 -0.45
C ALA A 6 -3.87 10.07 -0.90
N ILE A 7 -2.58 9.98 -1.24
CA ILE A 7 -1.91 8.72 -1.57
C ILE A 7 -1.81 7.82 -0.34
N ASP A 8 -1.41 8.36 0.82
CA ASP A 8 -1.33 7.62 2.09
C ASP A 8 -2.70 7.04 2.47
N ARG A 9 -3.76 7.85 2.37
CA ARG A 9 -5.14 7.42 2.64
C ARG A 9 -5.59 6.33 1.68
N TYR A 10 -5.22 6.42 0.40
CA TYR A 10 -5.54 5.39 -0.58
C TYR A 10 -4.91 4.05 -0.21
N PHE A 11 -3.61 4.03 0.13
CA PHE A 11 -2.94 2.78 0.49
C PHE A 11 -3.43 2.18 1.82
N ALA A 12 -3.81 3.01 2.80
CA ALA A 12 -4.40 2.53 4.06
C ALA A 12 -5.81 1.92 3.88
N ALA A 13 -6.51 2.25 2.81
CA ALA A 13 -7.88 1.79 2.53
C ALA A 13 -7.96 0.72 1.43
N THR A 14 -6.94 0.58 0.59
CA THR A 14 -6.99 -0.31 -0.57
C THR A 14 -6.60 -1.75 -0.19
N PRO A 15 -7.36 -2.76 -0.63
CA PRO A 15 -6.95 -4.15 -0.46
C PRO A 15 -5.77 -4.53 -1.37
N ALA A 16 -5.41 -3.67 -2.34
CA ALA A 16 -4.37 -3.99 -3.32
C ALA A 16 -3.01 -4.32 -2.68
N ILE A 17 -2.67 -3.73 -1.52
CA ILE A 17 -1.40 -4.00 -0.85
C ILE A 17 -1.30 -5.43 -0.29
N ALA A 18 -2.43 -6.11 -0.07
CA ALA A 18 -2.44 -7.50 0.38
C ALA A 18 -1.81 -8.47 -0.65
N MET A 19 -1.66 -8.06 -1.91
CA MET A 19 -0.92 -8.85 -2.91
C MET A 19 0.60 -8.92 -2.64
N LEU A 20 1.10 -8.11 -1.70
CA LEU A 20 2.48 -8.15 -1.22
C LEU A 20 2.65 -9.13 -0.06
N CYS A 21 1.57 -9.59 0.57
CA CYS A 21 1.60 -10.61 1.61
C CYS A 21 2.13 -11.93 1.05
N SER A 22 2.94 -12.62 1.85
CA SER A 22 3.60 -13.86 1.47
C SER A 22 2.90 -15.11 2.01
N GLN A 23 2.18 -14.97 3.14
CA GLN A 23 1.60 -16.07 3.91
C GLN A 23 0.08 -15.91 4.07
N ASN A 24 -0.56 -15.08 3.24
CA ASN A 24 -1.99 -14.76 3.29
C ASN A 24 -2.46 -14.19 4.64
N GLY A 25 -1.58 -13.51 5.37
CA GLY A 25 -1.92 -12.69 6.53
C GLY A 25 -2.53 -11.34 6.13
N TRP A 26 -2.66 -10.46 7.12
CA TRP A 26 -3.29 -9.14 6.95
C TRP A 26 -2.25 -8.02 6.94
N PRO A 27 -2.34 -7.06 5.99
CA PRO A 27 -1.54 -5.84 6.05
C PRO A 27 -1.87 -5.05 7.32
N ASP A 28 -0.84 -4.69 8.09
CA ASP A 28 -0.98 -3.83 9.25
C ASP A 28 -0.86 -2.36 8.89
N ASN A 29 -1.98 -1.63 8.99
CA ASN A 29 -2.02 -0.20 8.71
C ASN A 29 -1.18 0.63 9.68
N ASP A 30 -0.95 0.18 10.91
CA ASP A 30 -0.13 0.93 11.88
C ASP A 30 1.35 0.94 11.49
N SER A 31 1.78 -0.07 10.72
CA SER A 31 3.13 -0.20 10.17
C SER A 31 3.27 0.31 8.73
N LEU A 32 2.17 0.74 8.10
CA LEU A 32 2.15 1.14 6.70
C LEU A 32 2.97 2.42 6.47
N THR A 33 3.93 2.32 5.56
CA THR A 33 4.72 3.46 5.08
C THR A 33 4.60 3.56 3.57
N VAL A 34 4.45 4.80 3.09
CA VAL A 34 4.37 5.13 1.66
C VAL A 34 5.35 6.25 1.35
N GLU A 35 6.26 5.96 0.42
CA GLU A 35 7.25 6.89 -0.10
C GLU A 35 6.95 7.19 -1.57
N ILE A 36 6.92 8.48 -1.94
CA ILE A 36 6.79 8.88 -3.35
C ILE A 36 8.21 8.90 -3.94
N LEU A 37 8.49 7.97 -4.85
CA LEU A 37 9.78 7.82 -5.50
C LEU A 37 9.91 8.71 -6.75
N GLU A 38 8.82 8.79 -7.52
CA GLU A 38 8.71 9.62 -8.72
C GLU A 38 7.29 10.19 -8.80
N GLN A 39 7.13 11.40 -9.34
CA GLN A 39 5.83 12.01 -9.53
C GLN A 39 5.77 12.85 -10.80
N ASP A 40 4.75 12.59 -11.62
CA ASP A 40 4.49 13.24 -12.90
C ASP A 40 3.09 13.90 -12.90
N GLU A 41 2.74 14.55 -14.02
CA GLU A 41 1.38 15.03 -14.27
C GLU A 41 0.42 13.86 -14.47
N GLY A 42 -0.22 13.40 -13.39
CA GLY A 42 -1.25 12.36 -13.43
C GLY A 42 -0.85 11.01 -12.83
N SER A 43 0.41 10.83 -12.42
CA SER A 43 0.85 9.59 -11.79
C SER A 43 1.98 9.75 -10.79
N ALA A 44 2.12 8.78 -9.89
CA ALA A 44 3.26 8.67 -8.99
C ALA A 44 3.72 7.22 -8.91
N LEU A 45 5.03 7.01 -8.81
CA LEU A 45 5.62 5.75 -8.39
C LEU A 45 5.80 5.79 -6.88
N CYS A 46 5.17 4.87 -6.17
CA CYS A 46 5.20 4.77 -4.72
C CYS A 46 5.92 3.50 -4.29
N GLY A 47 6.87 3.64 -3.35
CA GLY A 47 7.32 2.54 -2.50
C GLY A 47 6.33 2.34 -1.37
N VAL A 48 5.92 1.09 -1.14
CA VAL A 48 4.98 0.71 -0.09
C VAL A 48 5.62 -0.37 0.76
N ALA A 49 5.61 -0.20 2.08
CA ALA A 49 6.09 -1.20 3.04
C ALA A 49 5.18 -1.26 4.27
N PHE A 50 4.98 -2.46 4.81
CA PHE A 50 4.16 -2.74 5.99
C PHE A 50 4.54 -4.10 6.60
N GLU A 51 4.00 -4.42 7.77
CA GLU A 51 4.06 -5.74 8.38
C GLU A 51 2.79 -6.54 8.08
N GLU A 52 2.93 -7.73 7.50
CA GLU A 52 1.89 -8.74 7.41
C GLU A 52 1.73 -9.41 8.79
N ILE A 53 0.57 -9.24 9.42
CA ILE A 53 0.23 -9.91 10.67
C ILE A 53 -0.30 -11.30 10.35
N LEU A 54 0.27 -12.32 11.00
CA LEU A 54 -0.24 -13.69 11.02
C LEU A 54 -1.01 -13.92 12.31
N VAL A 55 -2.22 -14.45 12.21
CA VAL A 55 -3.08 -14.74 13.36
C VAL A 55 -3.33 -16.24 13.42
N GLU A 56 -3.08 -16.83 14.58
CA GLU A 56 -3.45 -18.21 14.89
C GLU A 56 -4.82 -18.28 15.57
N GLY A 57 -5.34 -19.49 15.75
CA GLY A 57 -6.64 -19.73 16.39
C GLY A 57 -6.84 -18.93 17.69
N ALA A 58 -8.08 -18.49 17.91
CA ALA A 58 -8.50 -17.60 19.01
C ALA A 58 -8.01 -16.13 18.92
N GLY A 59 -7.50 -15.67 17.76
CA GLY A 59 -7.21 -14.25 17.54
C GLY A 59 -5.85 -13.79 18.06
N CYS A 60 -4.93 -14.73 18.33
CA CYS A 60 -3.59 -14.42 18.80
C CYS A 60 -2.66 -14.10 17.62
N VAL A 61 -1.89 -13.01 17.71
CA VAL A 61 -0.84 -12.71 16.74
C VAL A 61 0.27 -13.74 16.87
N ALA A 62 0.43 -14.56 15.84
CA ALA A 62 1.44 -15.62 15.76
C ALA A 62 2.77 -15.12 15.18
N GLY A 63 2.72 -14.02 14.41
CA GLY A 63 3.92 -13.43 13.85
C GLY A 63 3.65 -12.17 13.03
N ARG A 64 4.74 -11.50 12.65
CA ARG A 64 4.77 -10.35 11.74
C ARG A 64 5.84 -10.59 10.69
N ILE A 65 5.52 -10.33 9.42
CA ILE A 65 6.45 -10.48 8.30
C ILE A 65 6.57 -9.13 7.58
N PRO A 66 7.78 -8.58 7.35
CA PRO A 66 7.93 -7.37 6.58
C PRO A 66 7.59 -7.64 5.10
N CYS A 67 6.67 -6.84 4.56
CA CYS A 67 6.25 -6.85 3.16
C CYS A 67 6.57 -5.51 2.52
N TRP A 68 7.03 -5.54 1.26
CA TRP A 68 7.29 -4.32 0.51
C TRP A 68 7.09 -4.53 -0.99
N GLY A 69 6.85 -3.43 -1.69
CA GLY A 69 6.69 -3.43 -3.13
C GLY A 69 6.57 -2.02 -3.68
N ARG A 70 6.36 -1.93 -4.99
CA ARG A 70 6.17 -0.66 -5.69
C ARG A 70 4.85 -0.67 -6.41
N PHE A 71 4.18 0.48 -6.41
CA PHE A 71 2.94 0.70 -7.12
C PHE A 71 3.03 1.98 -7.93
N ARG A 72 2.54 1.93 -9.16
CA ARG A 72 2.22 3.13 -9.92
C ARG A 72 0.76 3.48 -9.68
N VAL A 73 0.53 4.65 -9.08
CA VAL A 73 -0.81 5.21 -8.89
C VAL A 73 -1.10 6.25 -9.97
N GLN A 74 -2.33 6.28 -10.45
CA GLN A 74 -2.80 7.25 -11.44
C GLN A 74 -4.06 7.94 -10.93
N TRP A 75 -4.21 9.22 -11.26
CA TRP A 75 -5.37 10.02 -10.87
C TRP A 75 -5.96 10.79 -12.06
N ASP A 76 -7.25 11.14 -11.94
CA ASP A 76 -7.97 11.93 -12.92
C ASP A 76 -7.72 13.45 -12.75
N ALA A 77 -8.36 14.26 -13.61
CA ALA A 77 -8.26 15.72 -13.53
C ALA A 77 -8.84 16.33 -12.24
N ALA A 78 -9.70 15.59 -11.52
CA ALA A 78 -10.21 15.99 -10.21
C ALA A 78 -9.28 15.60 -9.05
N GLY A 79 -8.16 14.93 -9.34
CA GLY A 79 -7.23 14.43 -8.34
C GLY A 79 -7.77 13.21 -7.60
N GLN A 80 -8.66 12.42 -8.19
CA GLN A 80 -9.09 11.14 -7.61
C GLN A 80 -8.22 10.01 -8.15
N ILE A 81 -7.69 9.17 -7.25
CA ILE A 81 -6.92 7.98 -7.66
C ILE A 81 -7.88 6.99 -8.32
N THR A 82 -7.61 6.65 -9.57
CA THR A 82 -8.46 5.75 -10.37
C THR A 82 -7.83 4.36 -10.51
N HIS A 83 -6.50 4.27 -10.48
CA HIS A 83 -5.77 3.01 -10.67
C HIS A 83 -4.53 2.95 -9.78
N ALA A 84 -4.21 1.74 -9.32
CA ALA A 84 -2.94 1.40 -8.71
C ALA A 84 -2.46 0.05 -9.24
N THR A 85 -1.30 0.05 -9.89
CA THR A 85 -0.74 -1.15 -10.53
C THR A 85 0.60 -1.46 -9.91
N ARG A 86 0.79 -2.70 -9.44
CA ARG A 86 2.07 -3.15 -8.92
C ARG A 86 3.13 -3.12 -10.03
N VAL A 87 4.31 -2.63 -9.70
CA VAL A 87 5.49 -2.63 -10.57
C VAL A 87 6.43 -3.73 -10.06
N ILE A 88 6.85 -4.62 -10.95
CA ILE A 88 7.76 -5.75 -10.68
C ILE A 88 9.20 -5.29 -10.81
#